data_AF-A0AAU9R119-F1
#
_entry.id   AF-A0AAU9R119-F1
#
_cell.length_a   1.000
_cell.length_b   1.000
_cell.length_c   1.000
_cell.angle_alpha   90.00
_cell.angle_beta   90.00
_cell.angle_gamma   90.00
#
_symmetry.space_group_name_H-M   'P 1'
#
loop_
_entity.id
_entity.type
_entity.pdbx_description
1 polymer ?
#
loop_
_entity_poly.entity_id
_entity_poly.type
_entity_poly.pdbx_seq_one_letter_code
_entity_poly.pdbx_strand_id
1 'polypeptide(L)'
;MKGPFIVKKYKVGEAAAILDVSVATLQRWDREGKLKAERSATNRRYYTQEQLNEYLGAASNDGRINVIYARVSAAWASDDLAKQENFLLDYCNANGITVSENMSDIGSGLNFNRPEWNQLLQKVEDREVNKIYVTHKDRFVRLAFDWFANFCKRHGSEIVVINNPATSPSQELVDDLVSIINLFSSRLPGLRRYKAEIKSDQELEAAKQVADAEVKQAEKAKKTYAVRKGRQPGIYYSWPEAEKQVNGFPGAEYKSFSRESDALNYLKLDPADPQNAVKQEPEYDKKDYSAVIYTGGACRSTGTRKGGHVQDSDKAAWAYMIEHDGKQLADSAGRLGATNNEMEMTAFLESLKKLEQLGLTQQPLLFVLNSQYVIKSVSDTKDGPAWMKSWKKRDWKTANGKPVANQELWQDIDRELAKFDSSKLKFAWLRSTVSDAGRDFVDSLLIKRMDE
;
A
#
# COMPACT_ATOMS: atom_id res chain seq x y z
N MET A 1 14.12 -13.52 39.26
CA MET A 1 13.16 -14.65 39.20
C MET A 1 11.82 -14.08 38.74
N LYS A 2 11.38 -14.37 37.51
CA LYS A 2 9.99 -14.04 37.10
C LYS A 2 9.06 -15.08 37.72
N GLY A 3 7.93 -14.63 38.29
CA GLY A 3 6.94 -15.49 38.96
C GLY A 3 6.28 -16.51 38.03
N PRO A 4 5.53 -17.48 38.58
CA PRO A 4 5.06 -18.64 37.83
C PRO A 4 4.06 -18.25 36.72
N PHE A 5 4.26 -18.80 35.53
CA PHE A 5 3.31 -18.78 34.41
C PHE A 5 1.94 -19.26 34.89
N ILE A 6 0.91 -18.42 34.79
CA ILE A 6 -0.46 -18.83 35.07
C ILE A 6 -1.01 -19.54 33.83
N VAL A 7 -1.00 -20.87 33.86
CA VAL A 7 -1.63 -21.70 32.81
C VAL A 7 -3.14 -21.46 32.84
N LYS A 8 -3.67 -20.86 31.77
CA LYS A 8 -5.11 -20.59 31.64
C LYS A 8 -5.87 -21.90 31.42
N LYS A 9 -6.83 -22.18 32.31
CA LYS A 9 -7.65 -23.39 32.32
C LYS A 9 -9.08 -23.08 31.89
N TYR A 10 -9.63 -23.88 30.99
CA TYR A 10 -10.98 -23.75 30.47
C TYR A 10 -11.88 -24.86 30.99
N LYS A 11 -13.08 -24.50 31.44
CA LYS A 11 -14.13 -25.48 31.74
C LYS A 11 -14.60 -26.13 30.43
N VAL A 12 -15.20 -27.31 30.52
CA VAL A 12 -15.67 -28.07 29.35
C VAL A 12 -16.60 -27.24 28.43
N GLY A 13 -17.49 -26.43 29.01
CA GLY A 13 -18.39 -25.58 28.22
C GLY A 13 -17.65 -24.47 27.45
N GLU A 14 -16.61 -23.88 28.06
CA GLU A 14 -15.79 -22.85 27.44
C GLU A 14 -14.91 -23.44 26.33
N ALA A 15 -14.29 -24.60 26.60
CA ALA A 15 -13.51 -25.33 25.61
C ALA A 15 -14.36 -25.80 24.41
N ALA A 16 -15.61 -26.23 24.67
CA ALA A 16 -16.56 -26.62 23.64
C ALA A 16 -16.94 -25.43 22.73
N ALA A 17 -17.13 -24.25 23.30
CA ALA A 17 -17.39 -23.02 22.54
C ALA A 17 -16.17 -22.59 21.70
N ILE A 18 -14.96 -22.74 22.23
CA ILE A 18 -13.71 -22.41 21.50
C ILE A 18 -13.49 -23.33 20.30
N LEU A 19 -13.82 -24.62 20.45
CA LEU A 19 -13.65 -25.64 19.41
C LEU A 19 -14.87 -25.76 18.47
N ASP A 20 -15.90 -24.93 18.66
CA ASP A 20 -17.18 -24.97 17.93
C ASP A 20 -17.81 -26.39 17.90
N VAL A 21 -17.84 -27.05 19.06
CA VAL A 21 -18.43 -28.39 19.21
C VAL A 21 -19.34 -28.48 20.42
N SER A 22 -20.22 -29.49 20.43
CA SER A 22 -21.06 -29.76 21.61
C SER A 22 -20.23 -30.27 22.80
N VAL A 23 -20.67 -29.97 24.02
CA VAL A 23 -20.07 -30.49 25.26
C VAL A 23 -20.04 -32.03 25.26
N ALA A 24 -21.07 -32.68 24.71
CA ALA A 24 -21.15 -34.13 24.58
C ALA A 24 -20.06 -34.69 23.64
N THR A 25 -19.77 -33.98 22.55
CA THR A 25 -18.69 -34.31 21.61
C THR A 25 -17.32 -34.24 22.30
N LEU A 26 -17.08 -33.19 23.07
CA LEU A 26 -15.82 -32.99 23.78
C LEU A 26 -15.59 -34.04 24.88
N GLN A 27 -16.65 -34.43 25.60
CA GLN A 27 -16.62 -35.53 26.58
C GLN A 27 -16.43 -36.91 25.93
N ARG A 28 -16.91 -37.09 24.70
CA ARG A 28 -16.66 -38.30 23.91
C ARG A 28 -15.18 -38.37 23.52
N TRP A 29 -14.58 -37.26 23.06
CA TRP A 29 -13.16 -37.19 22.72
C TRP A 29 -12.22 -37.45 23.90
N ASP A 30 -12.61 -37.08 25.12
CA ASP A 30 -11.88 -37.44 26.35
C ASP A 30 -11.87 -38.96 26.61
N ARG A 31 -13.00 -39.65 26.35
CA ARG A 31 -13.11 -41.11 26.50
C ARG A 31 -12.36 -41.87 25.41
N GLU A 32 -12.39 -41.36 24.19
CA GLU A 32 -11.74 -41.96 23.02
C GLU A 32 -10.23 -41.64 22.95
N GLY A 33 -9.73 -40.77 23.83
CA GLY A 33 -8.32 -40.37 23.86
C GLY A 33 -7.92 -39.37 22.76
N LYS A 34 -8.89 -38.85 21.99
CA LYS A 34 -8.66 -37.89 20.91
C LYS A 34 -8.27 -36.49 21.42
N LEU A 35 -8.84 -36.06 22.54
CA LEU A 35 -8.45 -34.84 23.27
C LEU A 35 -8.71 -35.05 24.76
N LYS A 36 -7.67 -35.45 25.50
CA LYS A 36 -7.77 -35.91 26.89
C LYS A 36 -7.87 -34.73 27.86
N ALA A 37 -8.95 -34.66 28.64
CA ALA A 37 -9.13 -33.58 29.63
C ALA A 37 -8.30 -33.83 30.89
N GLU A 38 -7.72 -32.76 31.42
CA GLU A 38 -7.17 -32.76 32.77
C GLU A 38 -8.29 -32.77 33.82
N ARG A 39 -7.93 -33.12 35.07
CA ARG A 39 -8.88 -33.25 36.19
C ARG A 39 -8.44 -32.36 37.34
N SER A 40 -9.37 -31.60 37.92
CA SER A 40 -9.14 -30.84 39.16
C SER A 40 -9.01 -31.79 40.36
N ALA A 41 -8.60 -31.26 41.52
CA ALA A 41 -8.65 -31.99 42.79
C ALA A 41 -10.06 -32.50 43.15
N THR A 42 -11.12 -31.90 42.57
CA THR A 42 -12.52 -32.31 42.68
C THR A 42 -12.99 -33.19 41.51
N ASN A 43 -12.06 -33.77 40.74
CA ASN A 43 -12.28 -34.62 39.58
C ASN A 43 -13.13 -33.98 38.45
N ARG A 44 -13.13 -32.65 38.34
CA ARG A 44 -13.81 -31.94 37.25
C ARG A 44 -12.90 -31.81 36.04
N ARG A 45 -13.46 -32.01 34.85
CA ARG A 45 -12.76 -31.90 33.57
C ARG A 45 -12.42 -30.44 33.26
N TYR A 46 -11.19 -30.18 32.86
CA TYR A 46 -10.77 -28.92 32.26
C TYR A 46 -9.76 -29.15 31.14
N TYR A 47 -9.60 -28.16 30.28
CA TYR A 47 -8.63 -28.17 29.19
C TYR A 47 -7.69 -26.99 29.34
N THR A 48 -6.40 -27.18 29.06
CA THR A 48 -5.44 -26.08 29.02
C THR A 48 -5.45 -25.41 27.64
N GLN A 49 -4.97 -24.17 27.57
CA GLN A 49 -4.80 -23.50 26.28
C GLN A 49 -3.91 -24.30 25.32
N GLU A 50 -2.88 -24.97 25.83
CA GLU A 50 -1.94 -25.78 25.05
C GLU A 50 -2.64 -26.97 24.37
N GLN A 51 -3.49 -27.69 25.10
CA GLN A 51 -4.26 -28.84 24.56
C GLN A 51 -5.21 -28.42 23.43
N LEU A 52 -5.83 -27.24 23.55
CA LEU A 52 -6.72 -26.71 22.52
C LEU A 52 -5.95 -26.29 21.27
N ASN A 53 -4.78 -25.66 21.44
CA ASN A 53 -3.92 -25.24 20.35
C ASN A 53 -3.32 -26.44 19.57
N GLU A 54 -2.91 -27.48 20.29
CA GLU A 54 -2.39 -28.73 19.71
C GLU A 54 -3.46 -29.41 18.85
N TYR A 55 -4.71 -29.46 19.33
CA TYR A 55 -5.83 -30.06 18.59
C TYR A 55 -6.23 -29.27 17.32
N LEU A 56 -6.11 -27.94 17.34
CA LEU A 56 -6.42 -27.08 16.21
C LEU A 56 -5.35 -27.14 15.09
N GLY A 57 -4.30 -27.94 15.23
CA GLY A 57 -3.27 -28.11 14.21
C GLY A 57 -2.38 -26.88 14.01
N ALA A 58 -2.30 -25.99 15.00
CA ALA A 58 -1.41 -24.84 14.96
C ALA A 58 0.04 -25.34 15.14
N ALA A 59 0.78 -25.41 14.03
CA ALA A 59 2.19 -25.80 14.01
C ALA A 59 3.01 -25.00 15.05
N SER A 60 3.64 -25.73 15.97
CA SER A 60 4.74 -25.31 16.85
C SER A 60 4.68 -23.85 17.34
N ASN A 61 3.91 -23.59 18.39
CA ASN A 61 3.91 -22.27 19.01
C ASN A 61 4.84 -22.29 20.25
N ASP A 62 6.09 -21.88 20.04
CA ASP A 62 6.94 -21.25 21.07
C ASP A 62 6.31 -19.90 21.54
N GLY A 63 5.12 -19.53 21.05
CA GLY A 63 4.52 -18.21 21.23
C GLY A 63 5.20 -17.13 20.39
N ARG A 64 6.17 -17.53 19.55
CA ARG A 64 7.00 -16.64 18.77
C ARG A 64 6.37 -16.27 17.44
N ILE A 65 6.42 -14.99 17.12
CA ILE A 65 5.75 -14.39 15.95
C ILE A 65 6.60 -14.46 14.69
N ASN A 66 5.93 -14.57 13.54
CA ASN A 66 6.59 -14.35 12.25
C ASN A 66 6.38 -12.91 11.82
N VAL A 67 7.45 -12.26 11.38
CA VAL A 67 7.46 -10.84 11.03
C VAL A 67 7.89 -10.67 9.58
N ILE A 68 7.20 -9.83 8.82
CA ILE A 68 7.71 -9.33 7.53
C ILE A 68 8.39 -7.97 7.75
N TYR A 69 9.50 -7.72 7.07
CA TYR A 69 10.20 -6.42 7.13
C TYR A 69 10.44 -5.83 5.74
N ALA A 70 9.96 -4.61 5.50
CA ALA A 70 10.10 -3.89 4.23
C ALA A 70 10.80 -2.53 4.41
N ARG A 71 11.49 -2.05 3.38
CA ARG A 71 12.20 -0.76 3.45
C ARG A 71 12.32 -0.08 2.09
N VAL A 72 12.19 1.24 2.11
CA VAL A 72 12.59 2.14 1.01
C VAL A 72 13.47 3.27 1.54
N SER A 73 14.36 3.81 0.71
CA SER A 73 15.25 4.89 1.16
C SER A 73 14.55 6.26 1.29
N ALA A 74 13.45 6.50 0.57
CA ALA A 74 12.79 7.80 0.51
C ALA A 74 11.26 7.69 0.52
N ALA A 75 10.60 8.70 1.07
CA ALA A 75 9.15 8.70 1.28
C ALA A 75 8.33 8.67 -0.01
N TRP A 76 8.86 9.23 -1.10
CA TRP A 76 8.20 9.19 -2.41
C TRP A 76 8.12 7.78 -2.99
N ALA A 77 8.94 6.84 -2.50
CA ALA A 77 8.89 5.43 -2.88
C ALA A 77 7.90 4.62 -2.02
N SER A 78 6.94 5.26 -1.35
CA SER A 78 5.92 4.61 -0.53
C SER A 78 5.11 3.56 -1.30
N ASP A 79 4.84 3.79 -2.58
CA ASP A 79 4.16 2.83 -3.46
C ASP A 79 4.97 1.54 -3.61
N ASP A 80 6.31 1.63 -3.67
CA ASP A 80 7.19 0.47 -3.74
C ASP A 80 7.34 -0.23 -2.38
N LEU A 81 7.19 0.50 -1.28
CA LEU A 81 7.10 -0.08 0.06
C LEU A 81 5.84 -0.95 0.18
N ALA A 82 4.69 -0.43 -0.23
CA ALA A 82 3.43 -1.18 -0.22
C ALA A 82 3.48 -2.42 -1.12
N LYS A 83 4.12 -2.32 -2.30
CA LYS A 83 4.35 -3.49 -3.18
C LYS A 83 5.22 -4.55 -2.51
N GLN A 84 6.27 -4.14 -1.79
CA GLN A 84 7.13 -5.06 -1.04
C GLN A 84 6.38 -5.78 0.06
N GLU A 85 5.57 -5.05 0.85
CA GLU A 85 4.76 -5.65 1.92
C GLU A 85 3.74 -6.64 1.37
N ASN A 86 2.99 -6.26 0.34
CA ASN A 86 2.00 -7.14 -0.29
C ASN A 86 2.66 -8.40 -0.85
N PHE A 87 3.81 -8.26 -1.51
CA PHE A 87 4.57 -9.42 -2.01
C PHE A 87 5.02 -10.37 -0.87
N LEU A 88 5.50 -9.82 0.25
CA LEU A 88 5.88 -10.62 1.42
C LEU A 88 4.69 -11.33 2.05
N LEU A 89 3.55 -10.64 2.17
CA LEU A 89 2.30 -11.21 2.67
C LEU A 89 1.79 -12.32 1.76
N ASP A 90 1.75 -12.09 0.45
CA ASP A 90 1.29 -13.07 -0.53
C ASP A 90 2.19 -14.31 -0.51
N TYR A 91 3.52 -14.13 -0.43
CA TYR A 91 4.45 -15.24 -0.28
C TYR A 91 4.19 -16.03 1.00
N CYS A 92 4.01 -15.35 2.13
CA CYS A 92 3.76 -16.02 3.41
C CYS A 92 2.43 -16.78 3.38
N ASN A 93 1.36 -16.15 2.90
CA ASN A 93 0.03 -16.74 2.77
C ASN A 93 0.06 -17.98 1.85
N ALA A 94 0.73 -17.87 0.70
CA ALA A 94 0.87 -18.98 -0.26
C ALA A 94 1.63 -20.19 0.32
N ASN A 95 2.54 -19.95 1.27
CA ASN A 95 3.32 -21.00 1.94
C ASN A 95 2.70 -21.42 3.29
N GLY A 96 1.48 -20.97 3.61
CA GLY A 96 0.80 -21.31 4.87
C GLY A 96 1.45 -20.72 6.12
N ILE A 97 2.26 -19.67 5.98
CA ILE A 97 2.95 -18.99 7.06
C ILE A 97 2.05 -17.88 7.61
N THR A 98 1.67 -17.97 8.88
CA THR A 98 0.95 -16.89 9.55
C THR A 98 1.92 -15.79 9.95
N VAL A 99 1.79 -14.63 9.31
CA VAL A 99 2.51 -13.40 9.68
C VAL A 99 1.72 -12.70 10.77
N SER A 100 2.34 -12.50 11.94
CA SER A 100 1.69 -11.81 13.06
C SER A 100 1.91 -10.31 13.00
N GLU A 101 3.05 -9.88 12.45
CA GLU A 101 3.44 -8.48 12.40
C GLU A 101 4.14 -8.13 11.08
N ASN A 102 3.95 -6.90 10.64
CA ASN A 102 4.59 -6.35 9.45
C ASN A 102 5.33 -5.14 9.97
N MET A 103 6.55 -4.96 9.54
CA MET A 103 7.37 -3.86 10.01
C MET A 103 7.98 -3.18 8.80
N SER A 104 8.05 -1.86 8.80
CA SER A 104 8.56 -1.10 7.69
C SER A 104 9.27 0.17 8.12
N ASP A 105 10.26 0.59 7.35
CA ASP A 105 10.92 1.87 7.56
C ASP A 105 11.14 2.62 6.25
N ILE A 106 11.03 3.95 6.33
CA ILE A 106 11.50 4.87 5.30
C ILE A 106 12.85 5.42 5.77
N GLY A 107 13.91 5.04 5.08
CA GLY A 107 15.27 5.50 5.37
C GLY A 107 16.33 4.61 4.73
N SER A 108 17.54 5.17 4.58
CA SER A 108 18.70 4.46 4.03
C SER A 108 19.00 3.15 4.78
N GLY A 109 19.45 2.13 4.06
CA GLY A 109 19.92 0.87 4.66
C GLY A 109 21.20 1.01 5.49
N LEU A 110 21.86 2.17 5.45
CA LEU A 110 22.98 2.53 6.32
C LEU A 110 22.54 3.16 7.65
N ASN A 111 21.25 3.51 7.80
CA ASN A 111 20.72 4.06 9.04
C ASN A 111 20.39 2.92 10.02
N PHE A 112 21.20 2.73 11.06
CA PHE A 112 20.93 1.75 12.13
C PHE A 112 20.02 2.28 13.25
N ASN A 113 19.52 3.51 13.14
CA ASN A 113 18.56 4.11 14.07
C ASN A 113 17.13 4.12 13.50
N ARG A 114 16.83 3.16 12.63
CA ARG A 114 15.49 2.98 12.05
C ARG A 114 14.52 2.47 13.14
N PRO A 115 13.37 3.13 13.36
CA PRO A 115 12.51 2.86 14.51
C PRO A 115 11.95 1.44 14.52
N GLU A 116 11.35 0.97 13.42
CA GLU A 116 10.74 -0.36 13.39
C GLU A 116 11.81 -1.46 13.29
N TRP A 117 12.90 -1.22 12.57
CA TRP A 117 14.05 -2.14 12.55
C TRP A 117 14.68 -2.35 13.94
N ASN A 118 14.85 -1.29 14.73
CA ASN A 118 15.37 -1.43 16.10
C ASN A 118 14.37 -2.13 17.02
N GLN A 119 13.08 -1.86 16.86
CA GLN A 119 12.04 -2.60 17.58
C GLN A 119 12.06 -4.09 17.20
N LEU A 120 12.27 -4.42 15.93
CA LEU A 120 12.39 -5.79 15.46
C LEU A 120 13.59 -6.49 16.11
N LEU A 121 14.75 -5.83 16.18
CA LEU A 121 15.91 -6.40 16.84
C LEU A 121 15.71 -6.58 18.35
N GLN A 122 15.00 -5.67 19.01
CA GLN A 122 14.63 -5.82 20.42
C GLN A 122 13.76 -7.05 20.62
N LYS A 123 12.74 -7.25 19.77
CA LYS A 123 11.87 -8.43 19.81
C LYS A 123 12.62 -9.74 19.51
N VAL A 124 13.64 -9.68 18.65
CA VAL A 124 14.56 -10.80 18.43
C VAL A 124 15.37 -11.09 19.68
N GLU A 125 15.90 -10.06 20.36
CA GLU A 125 16.65 -10.20 21.59
C GLU A 125 15.81 -10.83 22.70
N ASP A 126 14.57 -10.37 22.85
CA ASP A 126 13.55 -10.86 23.78
C ASP A 126 13.01 -12.26 23.41
N ARG A 127 13.49 -12.84 22.30
CA ARG A 127 13.11 -14.15 21.75
C ARG A 127 11.62 -14.23 21.41
N GLU A 128 11.01 -13.13 21.02
CA GLU A 128 9.61 -13.08 20.61
C GLU A 128 9.43 -13.43 19.12
N VAL A 129 10.46 -13.28 18.29
CA VAL A 129 10.36 -13.46 16.83
C VAL A 129 10.88 -14.83 16.43
N ASN A 130 10.14 -15.59 15.63
CA ASN A 130 10.58 -16.87 15.05
C ASN A 130 11.32 -16.64 13.72
N LYS A 131 10.63 -16.02 12.75
CA LYS A 131 11.17 -15.76 11.41
C LYS A 131 10.93 -14.33 10.97
N ILE A 132 11.91 -13.78 10.28
CA ILE A 132 11.87 -12.45 9.67
C ILE A 132 11.93 -12.63 8.16
N TYR A 133 10.93 -12.15 7.43
CA TYR A 133 10.86 -12.26 5.97
C TYR A 133 11.21 -10.93 5.33
N VAL A 134 12.19 -10.93 4.43
CA VAL A 134 12.59 -9.76 3.65
C VAL A 134 12.71 -10.10 2.18
N THR A 135 12.43 -9.13 1.31
CA THR A 135 12.52 -9.34 -0.15
C THR A 135 13.96 -9.47 -0.63
N HIS A 136 14.89 -8.74 -0.02
CA HIS A 136 16.32 -8.78 -0.33
C HIS A 136 17.18 -8.39 0.89
N LYS A 137 18.45 -8.80 0.93
CA LYS A 137 19.37 -8.54 2.07
C LYS A 137 19.52 -7.05 2.40
N ASP A 138 19.60 -6.23 1.36
CA ASP A 138 19.78 -4.77 1.45
C ASP A 138 18.54 -4.01 1.94
N ARG A 139 17.38 -4.67 1.97
CA ARG A 139 16.17 -4.13 2.62
C ARG A 139 16.33 -4.17 4.12
N PHE A 140 16.89 -5.26 4.65
CA PHE A 140 17.17 -5.40 6.07
C PHE A 140 18.29 -4.43 6.50
N VAL A 141 19.45 -4.49 5.86
CA VAL A 141 20.60 -3.63 6.16
C VAL A 141 21.56 -3.56 4.98
N ARG A 142 22.17 -2.39 4.73
CA ARG A 142 23.09 -2.22 3.60
C ARG A 142 24.44 -2.91 3.82
N LEU A 143 24.96 -2.86 5.05
CA LEU A 143 26.26 -3.41 5.42
C LEU A 143 26.11 -4.41 6.58
N ALA A 144 27.03 -5.37 6.65
CA ALA A 144 27.12 -6.35 7.74
C ALA A 144 25.87 -7.25 7.93
N PHE A 145 25.13 -7.56 6.85
CA PHE A 145 23.96 -8.44 6.91
C PHE A 145 24.24 -9.76 7.64
N ASP A 146 25.37 -10.41 7.33
CA ASP A 146 25.71 -11.71 7.92
C ASP A 146 25.93 -11.62 9.44
N TRP A 147 26.38 -10.45 9.95
CA TRP A 147 26.47 -10.22 11.39
C TRP A 147 25.09 -10.23 12.04
N PHE A 148 24.12 -9.53 11.44
CA PHE A 148 22.74 -9.50 11.94
C PHE A 148 21.99 -10.83 11.76
N ALA A 149 22.24 -11.55 10.66
CA ALA A 149 21.70 -12.89 10.47
C ALA A 149 22.20 -13.85 11.56
N ASN A 150 23.50 -13.78 11.89
CA ASN A 150 24.09 -14.54 12.99
C ASN A 150 23.58 -14.10 14.36
N PHE A 151 23.35 -12.80 14.57
CA PHE A 151 22.68 -12.28 15.76
C PHE A 151 21.29 -12.91 15.90
N CYS A 152 20.43 -12.79 14.89
CA CYS A 152 19.09 -13.39 14.91
C CYS A 152 19.15 -14.89 15.22
N LYS A 153 20.04 -15.63 14.54
CA LYS A 153 20.21 -17.08 14.72
C LYS A 153 20.59 -17.47 16.15
N ARG A 154 21.48 -16.71 16.81
CA ARG A 154 21.86 -16.95 18.22
C ARG A 154 20.70 -16.72 19.19
N HIS A 155 19.78 -15.83 18.84
CA HIS A 155 18.55 -15.60 19.59
C HIS A 155 17.38 -16.49 19.09
N GLY A 156 17.68 -17.52 18.28
CA GLY A 156 16.70 -18.50 17.81
C GLY A 156 15.74 -17.97 16.74
N SER A 157 16.07 -16.86 16.09
CA SER A 157 15.29 -16.26 15.00
C SER A 157 15.99 -16.47 13.65
N GLU A 158 15.26 -16.67 12.58
CA GLU A 158 15.83 -16.84 11.23
C GLU A 158 15.40 -15.69 10.29
N ILE A 159 16.35 -15.10 9.56
CA ILE A 159 16.02 -14.15 8.48
C ILE A 159 15.89 -14.93 7.17
N VAL A 160 14.68 -14.95 6.60
CA VAL A 160 14.35 -15.56 5.32
C VAL A 160 14.37 -14.48 4.23
N VAL A 161 15.27 -14.64 3.26
CA VAL A 161 15.43 -13.71 2.13
C VAL A 161 14.81 -14.33 0.87
N ILE A 162 13.81 -13.68 0.29
CA ILE A 162 13.06 -14.21 -0.86
C ILE A 162 13.81 -13.97 -2.19
N ASN A 163 14.78 -13.04 -2.20
CA ASN A 163 15.58 -12.65 -3.37
C ASN A 163 14.73 -12.15 -4.55
N ASN A 164 14.00 -11.05 -4.34
CA ASN A 164 13.39 -10.31 -5.43
C ASN A 164 14.36 -9.22 -5.96
N PRO A 165 14.96 -9.37 -7.16
CA PRO A 165 15.91 -8.39 -7.69
C PRO A 165 15.26 -7.03 -8.02
N ALA A 166 13.94 -6.97 -8.18
CA ALA A 166 13.23 -5.71 -8.44
C ALA A 166 13.20 -4.76 -7.23
N THR A 167 13.56 -5.25 -6.04
CA THR A 167 13.50 -4.47 -4.78
C THR A 167 14.86 -3.98 -4.31
N SER A 168 15.91 -4.08 -5.14
CA SER A 168 17.23 -3.47 -4.88
C SER A 168 17.55 -2.42 -5.95
N PRO A 169 17.04 -1.17 -5.81
CA PRO A 169 17.27 -0.14 -6.82
C PRO A 169 18.73 0.32 -6.80
N SER A 170 19.37 0.35 -7.98
CA SER A 170 20.75 0.84 -8.14
C SER A 170 20.94 2.27 -7.65
N GLN A 171 19.91 3.13 -7.74
CA GLN A 171 19.95 4.49 -7.22
C GLN A 171 20.21 4.52 -5.70
N GLU A 172 19.56 3.64 -4.92
CA GLU A 172 19.79 3.63 -3.47
C GLU A 172 21.22 3.18 -3.11
N LEU A 173 21.87 2.37 -3.95
CA LEU A 173 23.27 1.99 -3.78
C LEU A 173 24.20 3.18 -4.03
N VAL A 174 23.93 3.97 -5.08
CA VAL A 174 24.70 5.18 -5.39
C VAL A 174 24.57 6.21 -4.27
N ASP A 175 23.36 6.45 -3.78
CA ASP A 175 23.10 7.39 -2.68
C ASP A 175 23.81 6.95 -1.38
N ASP A 176 23.83 5.66 -1.10
CA ASP A 176 24.51 5.08 0.05
C ASP A 176 26.05 5.17 -0.10
N LEU A 177 26.59 4.98 -1.30
CA LEU A 177 28.02 5.18 -1.58
C LEU A 177 28.43 6.64 -1.41
N VAL A 178 27.66 7.59 -1.94
CA VAL A 178 27.90 9.03 -1.77
C VAL A 178 27.84 9.41 -0.28
N SER A 179 26.92 8.82 0.48
CA SER A 179 26.82 9.02 1.94
C SER A 179 28.05 8.50 2.67
N ILE A 180 28.54 7.32 2.31
CA ILE A 180 29.78 6.73 2.87
C ILE A 180 30.99 7.62 2.53
N ILE A 181 31.13 8.03 1.27
CA ILE A 181 32.22 8.92 0.82
C ILE A 181 32.19 10.22 1.62
N ASN A 182 31.04 10.88 1.73
CA ASN A 182 30.88 12.10 2.53
C ASN A 182 31.28 11.89 4.00
N LEU A 183 30.90 10.76 4.61
CA LEU A 183 31.29 10.42 5.97
C LEU A 183 32.82 10.30 6.11
N PHE A 184 33.49 9.62 5.19
CA PHE A 184 34.95 9.47 5.22
C PHE A 184 35.69 10.78 4.87
N SER A 185 35.24 11.53 3.87
CA SER A 185 35.79 12.83 3.49
C SER A 185 35.64 13.88 4.59
N SER A 186 34.59 13.82 5.40
CA SER A 186 34.40 14.73 6.55
C SER A 186 35.29 14.40 7.75
N ARG A 187 35.72 13.13 7.88
CA ARG A 187 36.60 12.65 8.95
C ARG A 187 38.10 12.79 8.66
N LEU A 188 38.47 13.08 7.41
CA LEU A 188 39.84 13.42 7.02
C LEU A 188 39.97 14.96 7.01
N PRO A 189 40.50 15.58 8.09
CA PRO A 189 40.46 17.04 8.24
C PRO A 189 41.22 17.79 7.13
N GLY A 190 42.16 17.12 6.46
CA GLY A 190 42.96 17.66 5.36
C GLY A 190 42.25 17.70 3.99
N LEU A 191 41.12 17.00 3.81
CA LEU A 191 40.46 16.91 2.50
C LEU A 191 39.38 17.98 2.25
N ARG A 192 39.15 18.93 3.17
CA ARG A 192 38.24 20.07 2.92
C ARG A 192 38.66 20.92 1.71
N ARG A 193 39.96 20.96 1.39
CA ARG A 193 40.50 21.55 0.14
C ARG A 193 40.03 20.79 -1.11
N TYR A 194 39.95 19.47 -1.00
CA TYR A 194 39.55 18.58 -2.09
C TYR A 194 38.03 18.48 -2.23
N LYS A 195 37.21 19.06 -1.34
CA LYS A 195 35.74 19.05 -1.51
C LYS A 195 35.30 19.77 -2.80
N ALA A 196 36.06 20.79 -3.23
CA ALA A 196 35.87 21.43 -4.51
C ALA A 196 36.40 20.55 -5.67
N GLU A 197 37.56 19.92 -5.49
CA GLU A 197 38.16 19.01 -6.48
C GLU A 197 37.34 17.73 -6.69
N ILE A 198 36.84 17.08 -5.64
CA ILE A 198 35.92 15.92 -5.67
C ILE A 198 34.60 16.28 -6.37
N LYS A 199 34.14 17.53 -6.25
CA LYS A 199 32.94 18.03 -6.93
C LYS A 199 33.22 18.41 -8.40
N SER A 200 34.48 18.67 -8.75
CA SER A 200 34.95 18.90 -10.12
C SER A 200 35.63 17.67 -10.73
N ASP A 201 35.64 16.53 -10.03
CA ASP A 201 36.37 15.34 -10.42
C ASP A 201 35.59 14.63 -11.53
N GLN A 202 36.16 14.68 -12.73
CA GLN A 202 35.53 14.15 -13.93
C GLN A 202 35.39 12.63 -13.88
N GLU A 203 36.24 11.91 -13.13
CA GLU A 203 36.13 10.46 -12.99
C GLU A 203 34.97 10.06 -12.07
N LEU A 204 34.71 10.83 -11.01
CA LEU A 204 33.58 10.60 -10.11
C LEU A 204 32.24 10.98 -10.77
N GLU A 205 32.21 12.09 -11.51
CA GLU A 205 31.03 12.44 -12.32
C GLU A 205 30.83 11.45 -13.48
N ALA A 206 31.89 10.94 -14.09
CA ALA A 206 31.78 9.85 -15.06
C ALA A 206 31.25 8.57 -14.40
N ALA A 207 31.69 8.21 -13.19
CA ALA A 207 31.18 7.05 -12.46
C ALA A 207 29.69 7.21 -12.09
N LYS A 208 29.24 8.40 -11.70
CA LYS A 208 27.81 8.70 -11.52
C LYS A 208 27.03 8.63 -12.83
N GLN A 209 27.57 9.16 -13.91
CA GLN A 209 26.94 9.08 -15.23
C GLN A 209 26.89 7.66 -15.78
N VAL A 210 27.90 6.84 -15.50
CA VAL A 210 27.91 5.39 -15.82
C VAL A 210 26.89 4.67 -14.96
N ALA A 211 26.80 4.96 -13.66
CA ALA A 211 25.76 4.38 -12.79
C ALA A 211 24.35 4.81 -13.22
N ASP A 212 24.13 6.08 -13.58
CA ASP A 212 22.87 6.59 -14.14
C ASP A 212 22.58 5.99 -15.52
N ALA A 213 23.61 5.72 -16.33
CA ALA A 213 23.47 5.04 -17.61
C ALA A 213 23.16 3.55 -17.43
N GLU A 214 23.73 2.89 -16.42
CA GLU A 214 23.43 1.50 -16.03
C GLU A 214 22.04 1.38 -15.42
N VAL A 215 21.58 2.37 -14.64
CA VAL A 215 20.20 2.52 -14.16
C VAL A 215 19.27 2.68 -15.35
N LYS A 216 19.57 3.59 -16.29
CA LYS A 216 18.81 3.77 -17.53
C LYS A 216 18.88 2.54 -18.45
N GLN A 217 19.96 1.76 -18.39
CA GLN A 217 20.14 0.51 -19.13
C GLN A 217 19.36 -0.64 -18.48
N ALA A 218 19.26 -0.67 -17.15
CA ALA A 218 18.42 -1.58 -16.37
C ALA A 218 16.93 -1.23 -16.52
N GLU A 219 16.59 0.06 -16.62
CA GLU A 219 15.26 0.53 -17.05
C GLU A 219 14.97 0.16 -18.50
N LYS A 220 15.96 0.25 -19.41
CA LYS A 220 15.89 -0.32 -20.77
C LYS A 220 15.81 -1.85 -20.78
N ALA A 221 16.28 -2.52 -19.74
CA ALA A 221 16.22 -3.97 -19.58
C ALA A 221 14.91 -4.44 -18.94
N LYS A 222 14.04 -3.53 -18.44
CA LYS A 222 12.62 -3.80 -18.24
C LYS A 222 11.99 -4.03 -19.61
N LYS A 223 12.05 -5.29 -20.04
CA LYS A 223 11.46 -5.71 -21.30
C LYS A 223 9.95 -5.54 -21.21
N THR A 224 9.43 -4.81 -22.17
CA THR A 224 8.00 -4.67 -22.43
C THR A 224 7.62 -5.73 -23.46
N TYR A 225 6.67 -6.58 -23.14
CA TYR A 225 6.25 -7.73 -23.96
C TYR A 225 4.97 -7.37 -24.69
N ALA A 226 5.00 -7.37 -26.01
CA ALA A 226 3.82 -7.18 -26.85
C ALA A 226 3.31 -8.54 -27.33
N VAL A 227 2.04 -8.82 -27.07
CA VAL A 227 1.31 -9.99 -27.59
C VAL A 227 0.38 -9.50 -28.69
N ARG A 228 0.70 -9.85 -29.94
CA ARG A 228 -0.09 -9.51 -31.13
C ARG A 228 -1.22 -10.51 -31.38
N LYS A 229 -0.97 -11.78 -31.07
CA LYS A 229 -1.94 -12.85 -31.17
C LYS A 229 -1.78 -13.78 -29.98
N GLY A 230 -2.85 -13.93 -29.20
CA GLY A 230 -2.89 -14.65 -27.94
C GLY A 230 -4.28 -14.56 -27.35
N ARG A 231 -4.48 -15.08 -26.12
CA ARG A 231 -5.76 -15.01 -25.40
C ARG A 231 -6.22 -13.57 -25.18
N GLN A 232 -5.30 -12.69 -24.75
CA GLN A 232 -5.49 -11.25 -24.71
C GLN A 232 -4.30 -10.57 -25.39
N PRO A 233 -4.50 -9.98 -26.58
CA PRO A 233 -3.49 -9.13 -27.22
C PRO A 233 -3.28 -7.83 -26.43
N GLY A 234 -2.04 -7.35 -26.37
CA GLY A 234 -1.71 -6.15 -25.62
C GLY A 234 -0.26 -6.09 -25.18
N ILE A 235 0.06 -5.09 -24.35
CA ILE A 235 1.37 -4.87 -23.77
C ILE A 235 1.40 -5.35 -22.32
N TYR A 236 2.46 -6.05 -21.95
CA TYR A 236 2.69 -6.62 -20.63
C TYR A 236 4.08 -6.21 -20.14
N TYR A 237 4.18 -5.83 -18.87
CA TYR A 237 5.44 -5.35 -18.28
C TYR A 237 6.20 -6.46 -17.55
N SER A 238 5.70 -7.69 -17.60
CA SER A 238 6.36 -8.88 -17.10
C SER A 238 6.15 -10.07 -18.04
N TRP A 239 7.19 -10.93 -18.17
CA TRP A 239 7.07 -12.15 -18.98
C TRP A 239 6.00 -13.11 -18.45
N PRO A 240 5.86 -13.37 -17.14
CA PRO A 240 4.84 -14.28 -16.63
C PRO A 240 3.41 -13.88 -16.99
N GLU A 241 3.12 -12.58 -17.11
CA GLU A 241 1.81 -12.09 -17.56
C GLU A 241 1.60 -12.26 -19.06
N ALA A 242 2.62 -11.93 -19.87
CA ALA A 242 2.59 -12.13 -21.32
C ALA A 242 2.48 -13.62 -21.68
N GLU A 243 3.23 -14.47 -20.97
CA GLU A 243 3.28 -15.91 -21.15
C GLU A 243 1.91 -16.55 -20.95
N LYS A 244 1.13 -16.13 -19.95
CA LYS A 244 -0.26 -16.58 -19.75
C LYS A 244 -1.14 -16.35 -20.97
N GLN A 245 -0.84 -15.34 -21.79
CA GLN A 245 -1.64 -15.02 -22.98
C GLN A 245 -1.24 -15.84 -24.20
N VAL A 246 0.01 -16.29 -24.28
CA VAL A 246 0.56 -16.94 -25.48
C VAL A 246 0.81 -18.43 -25.31
N ASN A 247 1.10 -18.88 -24.09
CA ASN A 247 1.46 -20.26 -23.81
C ASN A 247 0.30 -21.21 -24.12
N GLY A 248 0.51 -22.13 -25.05
CA GLY A 248 -0.53 -23.06 -25.53
C GLY A 248 -1.62 -22.42 -26.39
N PHE A 249 -1.47 -21.18 -26.87
CA PHE A 249 -2.40 -20.56 -27.81
C PHE A 249 -1.94 -20.83 -29.27
N PRO A 250 -2.77 -21.50 -30.12
CA PRO A 250 -2.37 -21.84 -31.49
C PRO A 250 -2.07 -20.60 -32.34
N GLY A 251 -0.85 -20.53 -32.89
CA GLY A 251 -0.41 -19.42 -33.73
C GLY A 251 -0.24 -18.10 -32.96
N ALA A 252 0.19 -18.17 -31.69
CA ALA A 252 0.50 -16.98 -30.91
C ALA A 252 1.64 -16.17 -31.55
N GLU A 253 1.49 -14.85 -31.56
CA GLU A 253 2.47 -13.89 -32.06
C GLU A 253 2.80 -12.91 -30.94
N TYR A 254 4.06 -12.85 -30.52
CA TYR A 254 4.50 -11.93 -29.46
C TYR A 254 5.98 -11.62 -29.60
N LYS A 255 6.41 -10.48 -29.03
CA LYS A 255 7.81 -10.05 -29.03
C LYS A 255 8.12 -9.14 -27.85
N SER A 256 9.34 -9.18 -27.35
CA SER A 256 9.83 -8.32 -26.26
C SER A 256 10.62 -7.13 -26.79
N PHE A 257 10.48 -5.97 -26.17
CA PHE A 257 11.12 -4.70 -26.55
C PHE A 257 11.76 -4.02 -25.34
N SER A 258 12.85 -3.29 -25.58
CA SER A 258 13.53 -2.47 -24.57
C SER A 258 12.87 -1.11 -24.35
N ARG A 259 11.96 -0.70 -25.25
CA ARG A 259 11.15 0.51 -25.14
C ARG A 259 9.69 0.16 -25.42
N GLU A 260 8.80 0.69 -24.61
CA GLU A 260 7.35 0.53 -24.78
C GLU A 260 6.87 1.05 -26.16
N SER A 261 7.47 2.14 -26.66
CA SER A 261 7.20 2.66 -28.01
C SER A 261 7.41 1.63 -29.12
N ASP A 262 8.42 0.77 -28.99
CA ASP A 262 8.75 -0.23 -30.01
C ASP A 262 7.82 -1.45 -29.91
N ALA A 263 7.34 -1.75 -28.70
CA ALA A 263 6.29 -2.74 -28.46
C ALA A 263 4.96 -2.31 -29.10
N LEU A 264 4.62 -1.02 -28.98
CA LEU A 264 3.45 -0.41 -29.65
C LEU A 264 3.58 -0.50 -31.19
N ASN A 265 4.75 -0.14 -31.72
CA ASN A 265 5.02 -0.22 -33.16
C ASN A 265 4.94 -1.65 -33.71
N TYR A 266 5.43 -2.65 -32.96
CA TYR A 266 5.40 -4.06 -33.39
C TYR A 266 3.99 -4.64 -33.49
N LEU A 267 3.09 -4.21 -32.62
CA LEU A 267 1.68 -4.56 -32.72
C LEU A 267 1.00 -3.93 -33.95
N LYS A 268 1.74 -3.12 -34.75
CA LYS A 268 1.24 -2.29 -35.86
C LYS A 268 0.08 -1.40 -35.42
N LEU A 269 0.16 -0.93 -34.18
CA LEU A 269 -0.77 0.04 -33.65
C LEU A 269 -0.23 1.40 -34.10
N ASP A 270 -0.81 1.94 -35.15
CA ASP A 270 -0.60 3.34 -35.49
C ASP A 270 -1.17 4.19 -34.33
N PRO A 271 -0.38 5.07 -33.70
CA PRO A 271 -0.87 5.93 -32.63
C PRO A 271 -1.99 6.88 -33.08
N ALA A 272 -2.20 7.04 -34.39
CA ALA A 272 -3.31 7.78 -34.99
C ALA A 272 -4.47 6.87 -35.47
N ASP A 273 -4.34 5.54 -35.38
CA ASP A 273 -5.41 4.61 -35.72
C ASP A 273 -6.47 4.57 -34.60
N PRO A 274 -7.72 4.98 -34.88
CA PRO A 274 -8.79 5.09 -33.87
C PRO A 274 -9.09 3.79 -33.11
N GLN A 275 -8.62 2.64 -33.58
CA GLN A 275 -8.89 1.35 -32.94
C GLN A 275 -7.88 0.98 -31.84
N ASN A 276 -6.75 1.71 -31.70
CA ASN A 276 -5.65 1.31 -30.80
C ASN A 276 -5.23 2.34 -29.75
N ALA A 277 -6.08 3.33 -29.44
CA ALA A 277 -5.91 4.08 -28.21
C ALA A 277 -5.94 3.11 -27.01
N VAL A 278 -4.93 3.16 -26.12
CA VAL A 278 -5.20 2.92 -24.68
C VAL A 278 -6.52 3.63 -24.44
N LYS A 279 -7.54 2.96 -23.90
CA LYS A 279 -8.75 3.68 -23.49
C LYS A 279 -8.32 4.77 -22.51
N GLN A 280 -8.01 5.95 -23.04
CA GLN A 280 -7.99 7.19 -22.32
C GLN A 280 -9.37 7.19 -21.69
N GLU A 281 -9.41 7.30 -20.36
CA GLU A 281 -10.64 7.78 -19.77
C GLU A 281 -10.98 9.07 -20.51
N PRO A 282 -12.23 9.20 -20.99
CA PRO A 282 -12.58 10.14 -22.04
C PRO A 282 -11.94 11.49 -21.75
N GLU A 283 -11.18 12.00 -22.72
CA GLU A 283 -10.67 13.36 -22.66
C GLU A 283 -11.90 14.26 -22.70
N TYR A 284 -12.31 14.71 -21.52
CA TYR A 284 -13.47 15.57 -21.37
C TYR A 284 -13.05 16.98 -21.79
N ASP A 285 -13.65 17.50 -22.86
CA ASP A 285 -13.49 18.92 -23.15
C ASP A 285 -14.16 19.72 -22.03
N LYS A 286 -13.35 20.41 -21.24
CA LYS A 286 -13.79 21.22 -20.10
C LYS A 286 -14.86 22.25 -20.51
N LYS A 287 -14.90 22.64 -21.78
CA LYS A 287 -15.89 23.59 -22.34
C LYS A 287 -17.31 23.04 -22.45
N ASP A 288 -17.48 21.71 -22.44
CA ASP A 288 -18.80 21.07 -22.51
C ASP A 288 -19.57 21.12 -21.18
N TYR A 289 -18.89 21.55 -20.12
CA TYR A 289 -19.43 21.57 -18.76
C TYR A 289 -19.64 22.99 -18.29
N SER A 290 -20.74 23.22 -17.58
CA SER A 290 -21.02 24.51 -16.96
C SER A 290 -20.05 24.80 -15.82
N ALA A 291 -19.53 23.77 -15.17
CA ALA A 291 -18.44 23.92 -14.21
C ALA A 291 -17.51 22.70 -14.20
N VAL A 292 -16.23 22.96 -13.92
CA VAL A 292 -15.20 21.95 -13.65
C VAL A 292 -14.80 22.03 -12.19
N ILE A 293 -14.89 20.91 -11.49
CA ILE A 293 -14.73 20.83 -10.04
C ILE A 293 -13.53 19.95 -9.71
N TYR A 294 -12.62 20.48 -8.93
CA TYR A 294 -11.46 19.78 -8.39
C TYR A 294 -11.62 19.68 -6.90
N THR A 295 -11.37 18.50 -6.34
CA THR A 295 -11.46 18.28 -4.90
C THR A 295 -10.24 17.50 -4.44
N GLY A 296 -9.76 17.79 -3.24
CA GLY A 296 -8.66 17.08 -2.62
C GLY A 296 -8.78 17.03 -1.11
N GLY A 297 -8.24 15.96 -0.53
CA GLY A 297 -8.02 15.83 0.89
C GLY A 297 -6.55 15.51 1.16
N ALA A 298 -6.05 15.94 2.31
CA ALA A 298 -4.71 15.61 2.78
C ALA A 298 -4.72 15.44 4.30
N CYS A 299 -3.86 14.55 4.80
CA CYS A 299 -3.65 14.33 6.23
C CYS A 299 -2.16 14.17 6.51
N ARG A 300 -1.61 14.95 7.45
CA ARG A 300 -0.26 14.80 8.00
C ARG A 300 -0.31 13.87 9.21
N SER A 301 -0.61 12.59 8.94
CA SER A 301 -0.69 11.58 9.99
C SER A 301 0.66 11.40 10.69
N THR A 302 0.68 11.53 12.01
CA THR A 302 1.84 11.18 12.85
C THR A 302 1.78 9.74 13.35
N GLY A 303 0.68 9.03 13.07
CA GLY A 303 0.53 7.59 13.20
C GLY A 303 1.36 6.81 12.17
N THR A 304 2.67 7.08 12.10
CA THR A 304 3.61 6.53 11.11
C THR A 304 4.12 5.12 11.44
N ARG A 305 3.53 4.44 12.44
CA ARG A 305 3.84 3.05 12.80
C ARG A 305 2.71 2.13 12.40
N LYS A 306 2.98 0.85 12.17
CA LYS A 306 1.93 -0.13 11.83
C LYS A 306 0.85 -0.21 12.93
N GLY A 307 -0.42 -0.06 12.53
CA GLY A 307 -1.56 0.03 13.46
C GLY A 307 -1.73 1.42 14.07
N GLY A 308 -0.91 2.39 13.68
CA GLY A 308 -1.08 3.80 13.99
C GLY A 308 -2.35 4.33 13.34
N HIS A 309 -3.28 4.74 14.17
CA HIS A 309 -4.42 5.52 13.72
C HIS A 309 -4.01 6.99 13.65
N VAL A 310 -4.73 7.75 12.82
CA VAL A 310 -4.65 9.22 12.84
C VAL A 310 -4.87 9.66 14.28
N GLN A 311 -3.92 10.44 14.81
CA GLN A 311 -3.99 10.94 16.17
C GLN A 311 -4.92 12.15 16.23
N ASP A 312 -5.59 12.39 17.36
CA ASP A 312 -6.50 13.52 17.52
C ASP A 312 -5.85 14.89 17.26
N SER A 313 -4.52 14.97 17.33
CA SER A 313 -3.72 16.16 17.03
C SER A 313 -3.25 16.28 15.58
N ASP A 314 -3.42 15.24 14.76
CA ASP A 314 -2.92 15.21 13.40
C ASP A 314 -3.67 16.20 12.53
N LYS A 315 -2.92 17.05 11.83
CA LYS A 315 -3.50 18.04 10.94
C LYS A 315 -3.96 17.40 9.65
N ALA A 316 -5.21 17.61 9.30
CA ALA A 316 -5.78 17.25 8.02
C ALA A 316 -6.52 18.44 7.43
N ALA A 317 -6.63 18.49 6.12
CA ALA A 317 -7.36 19.54 5.41
C ALA A 317 -8.11 18.97 4.22
N TRP A 318 -9.21 19.64 3.88
CA TRP A 318 -9.94 19.44 2.64
C TRP A 318 -9.96 20.75 1.86
N ALA A 319 -9.98 20.66 0.53
CA ALA A 319 -10.10 21.81 -0.33
C ALA A 319 -10.83 21.44 -1.62
N TYR A 320 -11.55 22.42 -2.20
CA TYR A 320 -12.06 22.30 -3.56
C TYR A 320 -11.80 23.58 -4.35
N MET A 321 -11.83 23.45 -5.67
CA MET A 321 -11.90 24.55 -6.62
C MET A 321 -13.01 24.25 -7.64
N ILE A 322 -13.87 25.24 -7.88
CA ILE A 322 -14.91 25.23 -8.90
C ILE A 322 -14.57 26.31 -9.91
N GLU A 323 -14.35 25.91 -11.15
CA GLU A 323 -14.24 26.81 -12.29
C GLU A 323 -15.59 26.91 -12.97
N HIS A 324 -16.18 28.11 -12.98
CA HIS A 324 -17.51 28.38 -13.54
C HIS A 324 -17.55 29.80 -14.11
N ASP A 325 -18.04 29.97 -15.33
CA ASP A 325 -18.15 31.27 -16.03
C ASP A 325 -16.84 32.09 -16.03
N GLY A 326 -15.70 31.41 -16.21
CA GLY A 326 -14.37 32.02 -16.21
C GLY A 326 -13.91 32.53 -14.83
N LYS A 327 -14.63 32.20 -13.75
CA LYS A 327 -14.25 32.49 -12.37
C LYS A 327 -13.82 31.22 -11.65
N GLN A 328 -12.82 31.37 -10.78
CA GLN A 328 -12.40 30.32 -9.85
C GLN A 328 -12.96 30.64 -8.47
N LEU A 329 -13.76 29.72 -7.94
CA LEU A 329 -14.29 29.74 -6.58
C LEU A 329 -13.64 28.59 -5.82
N ALA A 330 -13.09 28.86 -4.65
CA ALA A 330 -12.44 27.83 -3.85
C ALA A 330 -12.71 28.04 -2.37
N ASP A 331 -12.70 26.94 -1.63
CA ASP A 331 -12.77 26.96 -0.18
C ASP A 331 -11.94 25.80 0.39
N SER A 332 -11.49 25.97 1.63
CA SER A 332 -10.73 24.94 2.34
C SER A 332 -10.88 25.09 3.86
N ALA A 333 -10.89 23.95 4.55
CA ALA A 333 -10.84 23.94 6.01
C ALA A 333 -9.95 22.81 6.53
N GLY A 334 -9.43 23.04 7.74
CA GLY A 334 -8.62 22.09 8.47
C GLY A 334 -9.45 21.38 9.54
N ARG A 335 -9.11 20.13 9.82
CA ARG A 335 -9.65 19.35 10.95
C ARG A 335 -8.53 18.55 11.58
N LEU A 336 -8.47 18.55 12.90
CA LEU A 336 -7.55 17.68 13.64
C LEU A 336 -8.15 16.28 13.76
N GLY A 337 -7.30 15.25 13.70
CA GLY A 337 -7.72 13.86 13.89
C GLY A 337 -8.46 13.21 12.73
N ALA A 338 -8.55 13.89 11.58
CA ALA A 338 -9.25 13.34 10.42
C ALA A 338 -8.31 12.61 9.45
N THR A 339 -8.80 11.52 8.87
CA THR A 339 -8.12 10.72 7.86
C THR A 339 -8.14 11.38 6.50
N ASN A 340 -7.22 10.95 5.62
CA ASN A 340 -7.21 11.41 4.23
C ASN A 340 -8.55 11.18 3.52
N ASN A 341 -9.13 9.98 3.69
CA ASN A 341 -10.42 9.63 3.08
C ASN A 341 -11.56 10.51 3.61
N GLU A 342 -11.60 10.82 4.90
CA GLU A 342 -12.59 11.75 5.46
C GLU A 342 -12.45 13.15 4.85
N MET A 343 -11.22 13.63 4.65
CA MET A 343 -11.00 14.93 4.01
C MET A 343 -11.37 14.94 2.52
N GLU A 344 -11.04 13.88 1.77
CA GLU A 344 -11.44 13.75 0.36
C GLU A 344 -12.97 13.71 0.20
N MET A 345 -13.65 12.95 1.07
CA MET A 345 -15.12 12.89 1.11
C MET A 345 -15.73 14.23 1.53
N THR A 346 -15.12 14.93 2.50
CA THR A 346 -15.58 16.25 2.94
C THR A 346 -15.41 17.28 1.83
N ALA A 347 -14.27 17.31 1.13
CA ALA A 347 -14.05 18.18 -0.02
C ALA A 347 -15.12 17.97 -1.09
N PHE A 348 -15.44 16.71 -1.38
CA PHE A 348 -16.50 16.36 -2.33
C PHE A 348 -17.87 16.86 -1.85
N LEU A 349 -18.25 16.60 -0.60
CA LEU A 349 -19.52 17.06 -0.03
C LEU A 349 -19.65 18.59 -0.04
N GLU A 350 -18.63 19.31 0.41
CA GLU A 350 -18.65 20.78 0.45
C GLU A 350 -18.68 21.38 -0.96
N SER A 351 -18.01 20.75 -1.93
CA SER A 351 -18.13 21.15 -3.34
C SER A 351 -19.57 21.00 -3.87
N LEU A 352 -20.28 19.91 -3.50
CA LEU A 352 -21.70 19.72 -3.88
C LEU A 352 -22.60 20.78 -3.25
N LYS A 353 -22.45 21.06 -1.95
CA LYS A 353 -23.20 22.13 -1.28
C LYS A 353 -22.94 23.49 -1.93
N LYS A 354 -21.69 23.76 -2.34
CA LYS A 354 -21.36 25.01 -3.04
C LYS A 354 -22.02 25.08 -4.41
N LEU A 355 -22.02 23.99 -5.17
CA LEU A 355 -22.72 23.89 -6.46
C LEU A 355 -24.24 24.07 -6.31
N GLU A 356 -24.85 23.56 -5.23
CA GLU A 356 -26.25 23.83 -4.90
C GLU A 356 -26.50 25.32 -4.68
N GLN A 357 -25.67 25.99 -3.87
CA GLN A 357 -25.78 27.43 -3.64
C GLN A 357 -25.63 28.26 -4.92
N LEU A 358 -24.83 27.78 -5.87
CA LEU A 358 -24.65 28.42 -7.18
C LEU A 358 -25.79 28.11 -8.16
N GLY A 359 -26.75 27.26 -7.80
CA GLY A 359 -27.86 26.87 -8.68
C GLY A 359 -27.45 25.93 -9.82
N LEU A 360 -26.33 25.21 -9.67
CA LEU A 360 -25.75 24.39 -10.74
C LEU A 360 -26.19 22.91 -10.71
N THR A 361 -27.14 22.53 -9.85
CA THR A 361 -27.51 21.12 -9.63
C THR A 361 -28.08 20.42 -10.87
N GLN A 362 -28.62 21.18 -11.82
CA GLN A 362 -29.23 20.67 -13.06
C GLN A 362 -28.34 20.88 -14.30
N GLN A 363 -27.11 21.36 -14.12
CA GLN A 363 -26.18 21.66 -15.21
C GLN A 363 -25.22 20.49 -15.46
N PRO A 364 -24.57 20.40 -16.64
CA PRO A 364 -23.48 19.47 -16.88
C PRO A 364 -22.27 19.84 -16.03
N LEU A 365 -21.81 18.92 -15.18
CA LEU A 365 -20.70 19.13 -14.25
C LEU A 365 -19.61 18.07 -14.44
N LEU A 366 -18.36 18.51 -14.47
CA LEU A 366 -17.19 17.63 -14.54
C LEU A 366 -16.43 17.67 -13.20
N PHE A 367 -16.45 16.55 -12.49
CA PHE A 367 -15.65 16.32 -11.30
C PHE A 367 -14.31 15.68 -11.68
N VAL A 368 -13.21 16.39 -11.45
CA VAL A 368 -11.84 15.92 -11.62
C VAL A 368 -11.28 15.61 -10.25
N LEU A 369 -11.22 14.31 -9.89
CA LEU A 369 -10.86 13.87 -8.55
C LEU A 369 -9.58 13.01 -8.59
N ASN A 370 -8.76 13.14 -7.55
CA ASN A 370 -7.61 12.26 -7.28
C ASN A 370 -8.03 10.97 -6.55
N SER A 371 -9.16 11.01 -5.83
CA SER A 371 -9.67 9.89 -5.03
C SER A 371 -10.46 8.88 -5.86
N GLN A 372 -9.82 7.75 -6.20
CA GLN A 372 -10.55 6.61 -6.75
C GLN A 372 -11.60 6.08 -5.76
N TYR A 373 -11.38 6.24 -4.46
CA TYR A 373 -12.33 5.83 -3.43
C TYR A 373 -13.65 6.59 -3.57
N VAL A 374 -13.59 7.92 -3.76
CA VAL A 374 -14.80 8.73 -3.99
C VAL A 374 -15.44 8.36 -5.32
N ILE A 375 -14.67 8.33 -6.42
CA ILE A 375 -15.19 8.03 -7.77
C ILE A 375 -15.92 6.69 -7.78
N LYS A 376 -15.28 5.60 -7.33
CA LYS A 376 -15.87 4.24 -7.33
C LYS A 376 -17.10 4.13 -6.42
N SER A 377 -17.20 5.00 -5.42
CA SER A 377 -18.35 5.01 -4.50
C SER A 377 -19.58 5.64 -5.14
N VAL A 378 -19.41 6.74 -5.91
CA VAL A 378 -20.53 7.57 -6.41
C VAL A 378 -20.86 7.38 -7.89
N SER A 379 -19.94 6.84 -8.69
CA SER A 379 -20.14 6.68 -10.13
C SER A 379 -19.94 5.24 -10.60
N ASP A 380 -20.65 4.87 -11.68
CA ASP A 380 -20.39 3.62 -12.37
C ASP A 380 -19.08 3.76 -13.16
N THR A 381 -18.19 2.78 -13.03
CA THR A 381 -16.86 2.79 -13.66
C THR A 381 -16.67 1.54 -14.52
N LYS A 382 -15.56 1.49 -15.26
CA LYS A 382 -15.14 0.27 -15.98
C LYS A 382 -14.94 -0.94 -15.05
N ASP A 383 -14.67 -0.70 -13.77
CA ASP A 383 -14.43 -1.74 -12.76
C ASP A 383 -15.75 -2.25 -12.13
N GLY A 384 -16.88 -1.63 -12.42
CA GLY A 384 -18.19 -2.02 -11.91
C GLY A 384 -19.10 -0.85 -11.52
N PRO A 385 -20.34 -1.15 -11.08
CA PRO A 385 -21.29 -0.13 -10.65
C PRO A 385 -20.85 0.56 -9.36
N ALA A 386 -21.34 1.78 -9.15
CA ALA A 386 -21.08 2.59 -7.96
C ALA A 386 -21.32 1.80 -6.67
N TRP A 387 -20.35 1.78 -5.76
CA TRP A 387 -20.43 0.96 -4.53
C TRP A 387 -21.60 1.36 -3.64
N MET A 388 -21.94 2.66 -3.60
CA MET A 388 -23.04 3.19 -2.78
C MET A 388 -24.38 2.56 -3.15
N LYS A 389 -24.60 2.17 -4.42
CA LYS A 389 -25.81 1.43 -4.84
C LYS A 389 -25.95 0.10 -4.08
N SER A 390 -24.84 -0.60 -3.88
CA SER A 390 -24.82 -1.89 -3.16
C SER A 390 -24.88 -1.68 -1.64
N TRP A 391 -24.23 -0.65 -1.12
CA TRP A 391 -24.28 -0.33 0.31
C TRP A 391 -25.71 0.02 0.75
N LYS A 392 -26.42 0.87 0.01
CA LYS A 392 -27.82 1.24 0.30
C LYS A 392 -28.74 0.02 0.31
N LYS A 393 -28.57 -0.91 -0.63
CA LYS A 393 -29.33 -2.18 -0.67
C LYS A 393 -29.06 -3.10 0.52
N ARG A 394 -27.91 -2.95 1.17
CA ARG A 394 -27.46 -3.77 2.31
C ARG A 394 -27.50 -2.99 3.62
N ASP A 395 -28.33 -1.96 3.71
CA ASP A 395 -28.46 -1.14 4.92
C ASP A 395 -27.11 -0.56 5.38
N TRP A 396 -26.39 0.04 4.42
CA TRP A 396 -25.07 0.65 4.60
C TRP A 396 -23.98 -0.31 5.11
N LYS A 397 -24.04 -1.59 4.67
CA LYS A 397 -23.04 -2.61 4.97
C LYS A 397 -22.21 -3.01 3.75
N THR A 398 -20.95 -3.34 4.01
CA THR A 398 -19.99 -3.93 3.07
C THR A 398 -20.40 -5.36 2.66
N ALA A 399 -19.73 -5.95 1.67
CA ALA A 399 -19.97 -7.33 1.25
C ALA A 399 -19.80 -8.37 2.37
N ASN A 400 -18.95 -8.06 3.36
CA ASN A 400 -18.68 -8.93 4.49
C ASN A 400 -19.63 -8.66 5.68
N GLY A 401 -20.71 -7.90 5.48
CA GLY A 401 -21.73 -7.61 6.50
C GLY A 401 -21.35 -6.55 7.53
N LYS A 402 -20.11 -6.02 7.51
CA LYS A 402 -19.67 -4.94 8.39
C LYS A 402 -20.21 -3.58 7.94
N PRO A 403 -20.49 -2.62 8.85
CA PRO A 403 -20.83 -1.25 8.48
C PRO A 403 -19.77 -0.62 7.55
N VAL A 404 -20.22 0.23 6.63
CA VAL A 404 -19.32 0.98 5.75
C VAL A 404 -18.56 2.02 6.59
N ALA A 405 -17.25 2.16 6.37
CA ALA A 405 -16.47 3.21 7.01
C ALA A 405 -16.98 4.60 6.58
N ASN A 406 -16.99 5.57 7.50
CA ASN A 406 -17.52 6.92 7.28
C ASN A 406 -18.99 6.93 6.81
N GLN A 407 -19.81 6.01 7.32
CA GLN A 407 -21.20 5.82 6.91
C GLN A 407 -22.02 7.12 6.96
N GLU A 408 -21.93 7.90 8.04
CA GLU A 408 -22.68 9.17 8.17
C GLU A 408 -22.31 10.16 7.06
N LEU A 409 -21.01 10.32 6.78
CA LEU A 409 -20.52 11.20 5.73
C LEU A 409 -20.98 10.72 4.35
N TRP A 410 -21.03 9.41 4.11
CA TRP A 410 -21.61 8.86 2.89
C TRP A 410 -23.12 9.08 2.76
N GLN A 411 -23.86 9.02 3.87
CA GLN A 411 -25.29 9.31 3.89
C GLN A 411 -25.58 10.78 3.60
N ASP A 412 -24.73 11.69 4.08
CA ASP A 412 -24.83 13.12 3.75
C ASP A 412 -24.48 13.38 2.28
N ILE A 413 -23.44 12.73 1.75
CA ILE A 413 -23.12 12.79 0.31
C ILE A 413 -24.27 12.25 -0.55
N ASP A 414 -24.88 11.13 -0.18
CA ASP A 414 -26.03 10.56 -0.89
C ASP A 414 -27.24 11.51 -0.88
N ARG A 415 -27.51 12.16 0.26
CA ARG A 415 -28.57 13.16 0.38
C ARG A 415 -28.32 14.37 -0.50
N GLU A 416 -27.07 14.84 -0.56
CA GLU A 416 -26.69 15.99 -1.37
C GLU A 416 -26.73 15.66 -2.87
N LEU A 417 -26.15 14.52 -3.27
CA LEU A 417 -26.18 14.03 -4.66
C LEU A 417 -27.60 13.81 -5.17
N ALA A 418 -28.56 13.45 -4.31
CA ALA A 418 -29.95 13.27 -4.70
C ALA A 418 -30.62 14.55 -5.26
N LYS A 419 -30.02 15.74 -5.01
CA LYS A 419 -30.47 17.02 -5.55
C LYS A 419 -29.96 17.29 -6.97
N PHE A 420 -28.98 16.51 -7.44
CA PHE A 420 -28.34 16.68 -8.74
C PHE A 420 -28.96 15.74 -9.78
N ASP A 421 -29.01 16.20 -11.03
CA ASP A 421 -29.31 15.32 -12.15
C ASP A 421 -28.11 14.39 -12.42
N SER A 422 -28.19 13.16 -11.90
CA SER A 422 -27.13 12.16 -12.03
C SER A 422 -26.69 11.87 -13.48
N SER A 423 -27.54 12.12 -14.48
CA SER A 423 -27.20 11.92 -15.89
C SER A 423 -26.22 12.98 -16.42
N LYS A 424 -26.14 14.13 -15.74
CA LYS A 424 -25.31 15.29 -16.09
C LYS A 424 -24.00 15.37 -15.31
N LEU A 425 -23.79 14.46 -14.36
CA LEU A 425 -22.54 14.38 -13.59
C LEU A 425 -21.54 13.50 -14.33
N LYS A 426 -20.34 14.03 -14.55
CA LYS A 426 -19.20 13.27 -15.08
C LYS A 426 -18.06 13.29 -14.09
N PHE A 427 -17.37 12.16 -14.00
CA PHE A 427 -16.25 11.96 -13.10
C PHE A 427 -15.03 11.56 -13.92
N ALA A 428 -13.93 12.28 -13.72
CA ALA A 428 -12.63 12.02 -14.31
C ALA A 428 -11.65 11.71 -13.18
N TRP A 429 -10.93 10.59 -13.32
CA TRP A 429 -9.83 10.30 -12.43
C TRP A 429 -8.53 10.91 -12.97
N LEU A 430 -7.96 11.85 -12.22
CA LEU A 430 -6.67 12.41 -12.57
C LEU A 430 -5.56 11.62 -11.88
N ARG A 431 -4.70 10.98 -12.67
CA ARG A 431 -3.51 10.28 -12.15
C ARG A 431 -2.52 11.28 -11.57
N SER A 432 -1.85 10.90 -10.48
CA SER A 432 -0.88 11.74 -9.77
C SER A 432 0.28 12.24 -10.65
N THR A 433 0.56 11.57 -11.77
CA THR A 433 1.62 11.92 -12.74
C THR A 433 1.19 12.94 -13.80
N VAL A 434 -0.08 13.33 -13.84
CA VAL A 434 -0.59 14.32 -14.80
C VAL A 434 -0.58 15.70 -14.13
N SER A 435 0.13 16.65 -14.74
CA SER A 435 0.09 18.06 -14.33
C SER A 435 -1.22 18.69 -14.80
N ASP A 436 -1.95 19.30 -13.87
CA ASP A 436 -3.18 20.04 -14.14
C ASP A 436 -3.25 21.22 -13.17
N ALA A 437 -3.48 22.42 -13.73
CA ALA A 437 -3.44 23.66 -12.95
C ALA A 437 -4.51 23.73 -11.84
N GLY A 438 -5.69 23.13 -12.05
CA GLY A 438 -6.75 23.09 -11.06
C GLY A 438 -6.40 22.18 -9.88
N ARG A 439 -5.74 21.06 -10.16
CA ARG A 439 -5.18 20.19 -9.11
C ARG A 439 -4.07 20.89 -8.34
N ASP A 440 -3.08 21.45 -9.03
CA ASP A 440 -1.93 22.09 -8.38
C ASP A 440 -2.40 23.23 -7.44
N PHE A 441 -3.47 23.93 -7.84
CA PHE A 441 -4.14 24.92 -7.00
C PHE A 441 -4.77 24.31 -5.74
N VAL A 442 -5.55 23.24 -5.87
CA VAL A 442 -6.14 22.53 -4.71
C VAL A 442 -5.05 22.00 -3.76
N ASP A 443 -3.99 21.39 -4.30
CA ASP A 443 -2.86 20.89 -3.51
C ASP A 443 -2.17 22.03 -2.73
N SER A 444 -2.06 23.22 -3.33
CA SER A 444 -1.52 24.41 -2.65
C SER A 444 -2.40 24.88 -1.48
N LEU A 445 -3.74 24.81 -1.62
CA LEU A 445 -4.68 25.18 -0.56
C LEU A 445 -4.61 24.20 0.62
N LEU A 446 -4.45 22.90 0.33
CA LEU A 446 -4.30 21.87 1.34
C LEU A 446 -3.05 22.09 2.19
N ILE A 447 -1.91 22.36 1.53
CA ILE A 447 -0.63 22.64 2.21
C ILE A 447 -0.79 23.87 3.11
N LYS A 448 -1.28 24.98 2.55
CA LYS A 448 -1.49 26.22 3.30
C LYS A 448 -2.36 26.00 4.54
N ARG A 449 -3.47 25.27 4.39
CA ARG A 449 -4.43 25.07 5.48
C ARG A 449 -3.92 24.17 6.60
N MET A 450 -3.04 23.22 6.29
CA MET A 450 -2.36 22.41 7.31
C MET A 450 -1.16 23.12 7.96
N ASP A 451 -0.65 24.19 7.35
CA ASP A 451 0.42 25.00 7.94
C ASP A 451 -0.10 26.04 8.93
N GLU A 452 -1.32 26.55 8.73
CA GLU A 452 -2.11 27.32 9.72
C GLU A 452 -2.43 26.48 10.97
#